data_AF-A0A392UTX9-F1
#
_entry.id   AF-A0A392UTX9-F1
#
_cell.length_a   1.000
_cell.length_b   1.000
_cell.length_c   1.000
_cell.angle_alpha   90.00
_cell.angle_beta   90.00
_cell.angle_gamma   90.00
#
_symmetry.space_group_name_H-M   'P 1'
#
loop_
_entity.id
_entity.type
_entity.pdbx_description
1 polymer ?
#
loop_
_entity_poly.entity_id
_entity_poly.type
_entity_poly.pdbx_seq_one_letter_code
_entity_poly.pdbx_strand_id
1 'polypeptide(L)' 'GELAEEKAALEEEIEGLKKSVTIQYDESFQFALDQVKVLFPYINKERLGEADAMKSNEGDKLVDYVPPAEE' A
#
# COMPACT_ATOMS: atom_id res chain seq x y z
N GLY A 1 6.84 -7.38 35.63
CA GLY A 1 5.59 -8.05 36.04
C GLY A 1 5.03 -8.69 34.80
N GLU A 2 4.48 -9.90 34.92
CA GLU A 2 4.09 -10.78 33.80
C GLU A 2 3.36 -10.04 32.66
N LEU A 3 2.39 -9.18 32.99
CA LEU A 3 1.66 -8.30 32.04
C LEU A 3 2.54 -7.35 31.20
N ALA A 4 3.59 -6.79 31.79
CA ALA A 4 4.49 -5.86 31.08
C ALA A 4 5.40 -6.59 30.09
N GLU A 5 5.75 -7.84 30.40
CA GLU A 5 6.59 -8.70 29.58
C GLU A 5 5.79 -9.23 28.38
N GLU A 6 4.55 -9.66 28.61
CA GLU A 6 3.59 -10.06 27.56
C GLU A 6 3.28 -8.89 26.62
N LYS A 7 3.09 -7.67 27.15
CA LYS A 7 2.91 -6.46 26.32
C LYS A 7 4.11 -6.20 25.42
N ALA A 8 5.33 -6.30 25.94
CA ALA A 8 6.54 -6.06 25.15
C ALA A 8 6.71 -7.11 24.04
N ALA A 9 6.40 -8.38 24.32
CA ALA A 9 6.44 -9.45 23.33
C ALA A 9 5.42 -9.22 22.20
N LEU A 10 4.19 -8.81 22.53
CA LEU A 10 3.17 -8.48 21.54
C LEU A 10 3.54 -7.27 20.67
N GLU A 11 4.18 -6.25 21.26
CA GLU A 11 4.67 -5.09 20.49
C GLU A 11 5.75 -5.48 19.48
N GLU A 12 6.67 -6.37 19.86
CA GLU A 12 7.70 -6.91 18.97
C GLU A 12 7.08 -7.76 17.84
N GLU A 13 6.11 -8.61 18.16
CA GLU A 13 5.42 -9.44 17.17
C GLU A 13 4.64 -8.57 16.16
N ILE A 14 3.96 -7.52 16.63
CA ILE A 14 3.29 -6.54 15.76
C ILE A 14 4.28 -5.86 14.83
N GLU A 15 5.46 -5.48 15.32
CA GLU A 15 6.50 -4.88 14.47
C GLU A 15 7.01 -5.86 13.42
N GLY A 16 7.26 -7.11 13.81
CA GLY A 16 7.65 -8.18 12.89
C GLY A 16 6.61 -8.43 11.81
N LEU A 17 5.34 -8.51 12.19
CA LEU A 17 4.21 -8.66 11.26
C LEU A 17 4.06 -7.47 10.31
N LYS A 18 4.22 -6.23 10.80
CA LYS A 18 4.19 -5.04 9.93
C LYS A 18 5.29 -5.09 8.87
N LYS A 19 6.50 -5.48 9.27
CA LYS A 19 7.63 -5.63 8.34
C LYS A 19 7.36 -6.72 7.30
N SER A 20 6.88 -7.89 7.71
CA SER A 20 6.61 -8.99 6.79
C SER A 20 5.50 -8.66 5.79
N VAL A 21 4.41 -8.04 6.25
CA VAL A 21 3.31 -7.58 5.38
C VAL A 21 3.81 -6.52 4.39
N THR A 22 4.64 -5.58 4.84
CA THR A 22 5.21 -4.55 3.95
C THR A 22 6.06 -5.18 2.86
N ILE A 23 6.96 -6.11 3.22
CA ILE A 23 7.81 -6.82 2.26
C ILE A 23 6.96 -7.61 1.28
N GLN A 24 6.00 -8.39 1.77
CA GLN A 24 5.15 -9.22 0.91
C GLN A 24 4.31 -8.37 -0.05
N TYR A 25 3.77 -7.25 0.42
CA TYR A 25 3.01 -6.32 -0.41
C TYR A 25 3.90 -5.70 -1.48
N ASP A 26 5.08 -5.21 -1.12
CA ASP A 26 6.02 -4.63 -2.09
C ASP A 26 6.48 -5.65 -3.14
N GLU A 27 6.85 -6.88 -2.74
CA GLU A 27 7.28 -7.93 -3.67
C GLU A 27 6.15 -8.36 -4.63
N SER A 28 4.96 -8.64 -4.09
CA SER A 28 3.81 -9.06 -4.89
C SER A 28 3.36 -7.95 -5.83
N PHE A 29 3.40 -6.69 -5.36
CA PHE A 29 3.07 -5.52 -6.16
C PHE A 29 4.10 -5.28 -7.26
N GLN A 30 5.41 -5.39 -6.99
CA GLN A 30 6.44 -5.30 -8.02
C GLN A 30 6.25 -6.37 -9.10
N PHE A 31 5.97 -7.61 -8.70
CA PHE A 31 5.71 -8.68 -9.66
C PHE A 31 4.50 -8.39 -10.56
N ALA A 32 3.38 -7.94 -9.97
CA ALA A 32 2.21 -7.54 -10.74
C ALA A 32 2.51 -6.38 -11.70
N LEU A 33 3.27 -5.38 -11.24
CA LEU A 33 3.71 -4.27 -12.09
C LEU A 33 4.56 -4.73 -13.27
N ASP A 34 5.48 -5.66 -13.05
CA ASP A 34 6.32 -6.19 -14.12
C ASP A 34 5.50 -6.92 -15.17
N GLN A 35 4.42 -7.62 -14.79
CA GLN A 35 3.48 -8.17 -15.76
C GLN A 35 2.73 -7.09 -16.54
N VAL A 36 2.25 -6.03 -15.87
CA VAL A 36 1.54 -4.92 -16.54
C VAL A 36 2.47 -4.19 -17.52
N LYS A 37 3.75 -3.99 -17.16
CA LYS A 37 4.75 -3.35 -18.02
C LYS A 37 4.95 -4.05 -19.36
N VAL A 38 4.72 -5.36 -19.45
CA VAL A 38 4.84 -6.11 -20.72
C VAL A 38 3.88 -5.55 -21.78
N LEU A 39 2.67 -5.17 -21.38
CA LEU A 39 1.64 -4.62 -22.26
C LEU A 39 1.65 -3.09 -22.28
N PHE A 40 2.02 -2.47 -21.15
CA PHE A 40 2.00 -1.03 -20.94
C PHE A 40 3.35 -0.56 -20.38
N PRO A 41 4.39 -0.46 -21.22
CA PRO A 41 5.78 -0.23 -20.77
C PRO A 41 6.01 1.11 -20.07
N TYR A 42 5.06 2.04 -20.20
CA TYR A 42 5.08 3.33 -19.55
C TYR A 42 4.43 3.33 -18.17
N ILE A 43 3.76 2.25 -17.74
CA ILE A 43 3.19 2.15 -16.39
C ILE A 43 4.29 1.71 -15.43
N ASN A 44 4.58 2.54 -14.43
CA ASN A 44 5.56 2.26 -13.38
C ASN A 44 5.05 2.77 -12.02
N LYS A 45 5.77 2.47 -10.94
CA LYS A 45 5.37 2.83 -9.57
C LYS A 45 5.17 4.34 -9.39
N GLU A 46 6.02 5.16 -10.03
CA GLU A 46 5.93 6.62 -9.97
C GLU A 46 4.65 7.14 -10.63
N ARG A 47 4.35 6.72 -11.86
CA ARG A 47 3.14 7.13 -12.57
C ARG A 47 1.85 6.65 -11.90
N LEU A 48 1.88 5.48 -11.26
CA LEU A 48 0.76 5.02 -10.46
C LEU A 48 0.59 5.86 -9.20
N GLY A 49 1.69 6.29 -8.57
CA GLY A 49 1.65 7.23 -7.45
C GLY A 49 1.07 8.59 -7.85
N GLU A 50 1.44 9.10 -9.03
CA GLU A 50 0.82 10.32 -9.58
C GLU A 50 -0.69 10.14 -9.79
N ALA A 51 -1.10 9.01 -10.38
CA ALA A 51 -2.51 8.71 -10.60
C ALA A 51 -3.28 8.58 -9.28
N ASP A 52 -2.72 7.92 -8.28
CA ASP A 52 -3.31 7.75 -6.94
C ASP A 52 -3.50 9.10 -6.22
N ALA A 53 -2.54 10.02 -6.37
CA ALA A 53 -2.65 11.36 -5.80
C ALA A 53 -3.71 12.24 -6.49
N MET A 54 -4.02 11.98 -7.76
CA MET A 54 -4.91 12.81 -8.58
C MET A 54 -6.31 12.21 -8.75
N LYS A 55 -6.48 10.90 -8.52
CA LYS A 55 -7.70 10.16 -8.86
C LYS A 55 -8.23 9.36 -7.69
N SER A 56 -9.55 9.22 -7.66
CA SER A 56 -10.27 8.32 -6.75
C SER A 56 -10.96 7.23 -7.55
N ASN A 57 -11.12 6.05 -6.95
CA ASN A 57 -12.00 5.02 -7.49
C ASN A 57 -13.44 5.26 -7.01
N GLU A 58 -14.34 5.53 -7.94
CA GLU A 58 -15.79 5.50 -7.73
C GLU A 58 -16.37 4.31 -8.50
N GLY A 59 -16.57 3.19 -7.79
CA GLY A 59 -17.03 1.95 -8.40
C GLY A 59 -16.01 1.40 -9.39
N ASP A 60 -16.36 1.38 -10.67
CA ASP A 60 -15.54 0.92 -11.79
C ASP A 60 -14.82 2.05 -12.54
N LYS A 61 -14.89 3.29 -12.04
CA LYS A 61 -14.37 4.49 -12.71
C LYS A 61 -13.33 5.23 -11.87
N LEU A 62 -12.32 5.76 -12.56
CA LEU A 62 -11.39 6.74 -12.00
C LEU A 62 -11.96 8.15 -12.21
N VAL A 63 -12.24 8.84 -11.11
CA VAL A 63 -12.70 10.23 -11.06
C VAL A 63 -11.59 11.12 -10.49
N ASP A 64 -11.68 12.43 -10.67
CA ASP A 64 -10.76 13.36 -10.03
C ASP A 64 -10.91 13.29 -8.51
N TYR A 65 -9.77 13.27 -7.81
CA TYR A 65 -9.76 13.28 -6.35
C TYR A 65 -10.34 14.62 -5.85
N VAL A 66 -11.39 14.52 -5.05
CA VAL A 66 -11.96 15.65 -4.30
C VAL A 66 -11.61 15.43 -2.84
N PRO A 67 -10.77 16.30 -2.23
CA PRO A 67 -10.48 16.18 -0.80
C PRO A 67 -11.78 16.26 0.00
N PRO A 68 -11.95 15.46 1.06
CA PRO A 68 -13.05 15.67 1.98
C PRO A 68 -13.00 17.10 2.52
N ALA A 69 -14.16 17.75 2.61
CA ALA A 69 -14.24 19.07 3.24
C ALA A 69 -13.68 18.96 4.66
N GLU A 70 -12.79 19.87 5.04
CA GLU A 70 -12.30 19.96 6.42
C GLU A 70 -13.51 20.25 7.32
N GLU A 71 -13.79 19.37 8.29
CA GLU A 71 -14.79 19.59 9.34
C GLU A 71 -14.29 20.56 10.42
#